data_AF-A0A2R6N5V3-F1
#
_entry.id   AF-A0A2R6N5V3-F1
#
_cell.length_a   1.000
_cell.length_b   1.000
_cell.length_c   1.000
_cell.angle_alpha   90.00
_cell.angle_beta   90.00
_cell.angle_gamma   90.00
#
_symmetry.space_group_name_H-M   'P 1'
#
loop_
_entity.id
_entity.type
_entity.pdbx_description
1 polymer ?
#
loop_
_entity_poly.entity_id
_entity_poly.type
_entity_poly.pdbx_seq_one_letter_code
_entity_poly.pdbx_strand_id
1 'polypeptide(L)'
;FSGGVDSALLAARLNAPAYAVGFPDSHDREAAQSAAARLDLDLRTVELDHERLADAVPRVARATGRTNAMDVGIALPLFVLAERASADGVKRLALGQGADELFGGYAKVAGAPTDPRVGAETVRGARRELLGMLPDQLERDVLGLRAAGVEPVTPLLHDRVVRAALALPGELLVTDRGDRKWALRLAARDALPDRLAFREKKAVQYGSLAARELDRLARQAGFKRHAGDHVRQYVEHRVAETDG
;
A
#
# COMPACT_ATOMS: atom_id res chain seq x y z
N PHE A 1 -8.59 -0.53 -3.94
CA PHE A 1 -8.50 -1.56 -4.98
C PHE A 1 -7.31 -1.30 -5.87
N SER A 2 -6.42 -2.27 -5.91
CA SER A 2 -5.07 -2.14 -6.45
C SER A 2 -4.85 -3.15 -7.60
N GLY A 3 -5.80 -4.08 -7.76
CA GLY A 3 -5.79 -5.25 -8.63
C GLY A 3 -4.79 -6.35 -8.21
N GLY A 4 -3.97 -6.12 -7.18
CA GLY A 4 -3.19 -7.19 -6.54
C GLY A 4 -4.09 -8.13 -5.76
N VAL A 5 -3.60 -9.36 -5.51
CA VAL A 5 -4.36 -10.46 -4.88
C VAL A 5 -5.04 -10.03 -3.56
N ASP A 6 -4.36 -9.23 -2.74
CA ASP A 6 -4.90 -8.80 -1.43
C ASP A 6 -6.19 -7.99 -1.61
N SER A 7 -6.13 -6.93 -2.41
CA SER A 7 -7.29 -6.07 -2.66
C SER A 7 -8.34 -6.73 -3.54
N ALA A 8 -7.94 -7.63 -4.43
CA ALA A 8 -8.86 -8.39 -5.29
C ALA A 8 -9.67 -9.39 -4.48
N LEU A 9 -9.03 -10.10 -3.54
CA LEU A 9 -9.71 -11.03 -2.65
C LEU A 9 -10.75 -10.30 -1.79
N LEU A 10 -10.38 -9.13 -1.24
CA LEU A 10 -11.33 -8.30 -0.51
C LEU A 10 -12.48 -7.85 -1.40
N ALA A 11 -12.20 -7.33 -2.60
CA ALA A 11 -13.26 -6.86 -3.50
C ALA A 11 -14.20 -7.99 -3.96
N ALA A 12 -13.69 -9.20 -4.18
CA ALA A 12 -14.53 -10.35 -4.54
C ALA A 12 -15.40 -10.88 -3.38
N ARG A 13 -15.06 -10.55 -2.14
CA ARG A 13 -15.79 -10.98 -0.94
C ARG A 13 -16.65 -9.89 -0.32
N LEU A 14 -16.41 -8.62 -0.67
CA LEU A 14 -17.12 -7.46 -0.15
C LEU A 14 -18.01 -6.89 -1.25
N ASN A 15 -19.30 -6.76 -0.97
CA ASN A 15 -20.24 -6.07 -1.85
C ASN A 15 -20.16 -4.55 -1.62
N ALA A 16 -19.11 -3.90 -2.13
CA ALA A 16 -18.88 -2.46 -1.95
C ALA A 16 -18.15 -1.85 -3.17
N PRO A 17 -18.31 -0.54 -3.42
CA PRO A 17 -17.54 0.15 -4.45
C PRO A 17 -16.03 0.02 -4.24
N ALA A 18 -15.31 -0.20 -5.33
CA ALA A 18 -13.87 -0.26 -5.35
C ALA A 18 -13.29 1.12 -5.69
N TYR A 19 -12.21 1.51 -5.02
CA TYR A 19 -11.50 2.75 -5.31
C TYR A 19 -10.08 2.45 -5.77
N ALA A 20 -9.62 3.06 -6.85
CA ALA A 20 -8.21 3.03 -7.27
C ALA A 20 -7.68 4.46 -7.37
N VAL A 21 -6.38 4.65 -7.14
CA VAL A 21 -5.73 5.97 -7.19
C VAL A 21 -4.40 5.89 -7.93
N GLY A 22 -4.09 6.92 -8.69
CA GLY A 22 -2.79 7.07 -9.33
C GLY A 22 -2.75 8.18 -10.36
N PHE A 23 -1.55 8.50 -10.84
CA PHE A 23 -1.38 9.40 -11.99
C PHE A 23 -1.95 8.77 -13.28
N PRO A 24 -2.31 9.56 -14.30
CA PRO A 24 -2.92 9.08 -15.55
C PRO A 24 -2.25 7.84 -16.16
N ASP A 25 -0.92 7.82 -16.24
CA ASP A 25 -0.14 6.75 -16.86
C ASP A 25 0.38 5.71 -15.85
N SER A 26 -0.26 5.62 -14.68
CA SER A 26 0.18 4.70 -13.63
C SER A 26 -0.29 3.27 -13.91
N HIS A 27 0.65 2.32 -13.79
CA HIS A 27 0.32 0.90 -13.92
C HIS A 27 -0.75 0.44 -12.93
N ASP A 28 -0.86 1.06 -11.75
CA ASP A 28 -1.90 0.72 -10.79
C ASP A 28 -3.31 1.02 -11.32
N ARG A 29 -3.50 2.11 -12.07
CA ARG A 29 -4.80 2.44 -12.67
C ARG A 29 -5.17 1.43 -13.75
N GLU A 30 -4.28 1.15 -14.70
CA GLU A 30 -4.50 0.17 -15.76
C GLU A 30 -4.83 -1.21 -15.17
N ALA A 31 -4.04 -1.63 -14.19
CA ALA A 31 -4.18 -2.93 -13.58
C ALA A 31 -5.44 -3.03 -12.70
N ALA A 32 -5.86 -1.94 -12.06
CA ALA A 32 -7.13 -1.86 -11.37
C ALA A 32 -8.32 -1.92 -12.34
N GLN A 33 -8.31 -1.14 -13.42
CA GLN A 33 -9.38 -1.16 -14.42
C GLN A 33 -9.54 -2.55 -15.05
N SER A 34 -8.44 -3.19 -15.45
CA SER A 34 -8.46 -4.54 -16.00
C SER A 34 -9.00 -5.58 -15.00
N ALA A 35 -8.63 -5.47 -13.72
CA ALA A 35 -9.10 -6.40 -12.69
C ALA A 35 -10.57 -6.17 -12.33
N ALA A 36 -11.01 -4.90 -12.27
CA ALA A 36 -12.40 -4.56 -12.02
C ALA A 36 -13.34 -5.05 -13.12
N ALA A 37 -12.96 -4.90 -14.39
CA ALA A 37 -13.72 -5.41 -15.52
C ALA A 37 -13.88 -6.95 -15.48
N ARG A 38 -12.88 -7.67 -14.96
CA ARG A 38 -12.93 -9.13 -14.80
C ARG A 38 -13.78 -9.61 -13.63
N LEU A 39 -13.95 -8.76 -12.63
CA LEU A 39 -14.68 -9.05 -11.38
C LEU A 39 -16.04 -8.35 -11.34
N ASP A 40 -16.43 -7.65 -12.41
CA ASP A 40 -17.65 -6.84 -12.52
C ASP A 40 -17.83 -5.87 -11.33
N LEU A 41 -16.77 -5.14 -10.99
CA LEU A 41 -16.76 -4.20 -9.86
C LEU A 41 -17.17 -2.79 -10.28
N ASP A 42 -17.96 -2.11 -9.44
CA ASP A 42 -18.11 -0.64 -9.47
C ASP A 42 -16.77 0.01 -9.05
N LEU A 43 -15.91 0.30 -10.03
CA LEU A 43 -14.60 0.90 -9.80
C LEU A 43 -14.62 2.41 -10.02
N ARG A 44 -14.34 3.14 -8.94
CA ARG A 44 -14.08 4.58 -8.95
C ARG A 44 -12.58 4.83 -9.03
N THR A 45 -12.16 5.56 -10.06
CA THR A 45 -10.75 5.91 -10.24
C THR A 45 -10.51 7.35 -9.81
N VAL A 46 -9.55 7.54 -8.93
CA VAL A 46 -9.12 8.84 -8.40
C VAL A 46 -7.81 9.22 -9.08
N GLU A 47 -7.85 10.30 -9.85
CA GLU A 47 -6.66 10.82 -10.50
C GLU A 47 -5.82 11.65 -9.53
N LEU A 48 -4.52 11.34 -9.49
CA LEU A 48 -3.50 12.19 -8.91
C LEU A 48 -2.96 13.14 -9.96
N ASP A 49 -2.76 14.39 -9.55
CA ASP A 49 -1.99 15.40 -10.27
C ASP A 49 -1.00 16.06 -9.28
N HIS A 50 -0.14 16.93 -9.80
CA HIS A 50 0.90 17.58 -9.02
C HIS A 50 0.33 18.56 -7.99
N GLU A 51 -0.79 19.22 -8.30
CA GLU A 51 -1.42 20.21 -7.43
C GLU A 51 -2.03 19.53 -6.21
N ARG A 52 -2.85 18.49 -6.42
CA ARG A 52 -3.42 17.65 -5.37
C ARG A 52 -2.34 17.01 -4.52
N LEU A 53 -1.27 16.51 -5.14
CA LEU A 53 -0.17 15.91 -4.39
C LEU A 53 0.53 16.95 -3.50
N ALA A 54 0.82 18.15 -4.02
CA ALA A 54 1.47 19.23 -3.29
C ALA A 54 0.60 19.83 -2.16
N ASP A 55 -0.73 19.86 -2.34
CA ASP A 55 -1.70 20.25 -1.29
C ASP A 55 -1.80 19.20 -0.19
N ALA A 56 -1.81 17.91 -0.56
CA ALA A 56 -1.93 16.82 0.40
C ALA A 56 -0.67 16.63 1.27
N VAL A 57 0.53 17.01 0.80
CA VAL A 57 1.81 16.87 1.52
C VAL A 57 1.76 17.39 2.96
N PRO A 58 1.47 18.68 3.21
CA PRO A 58 1.50 19.21 4.57
C PRO A 58 0.36 18.64 5.44
N ARG A 59 -0.77 18.26 4.83
CA ARG A 59 -1.92 17.67 5.55
C ARG A 59 -1.60 16.25 6.03
N VAL A 60 -1.01 15.43 5.16
CA VAL A 60 -0.55 14.08 5.48
C VAL A 60 0.55 14.11 6.54
N ALA A 61 1.57 14.97 6.36
CA ALA A 61 2.68 15.06 7.29
C ALA A 61 2.22 15.43 8.71
N ARG A 62 1.28 16.36 8.84
CA ARG A 62 0.65 16.72 10.13
C ARG A 62 -0.16 15.56 10.71
N ALA A 63 -1.00 14.94 9.88
CA ALA A 63 -1.86 13.84 10.33
C ALA A 63 -1.06 12.67 10.89
N THR A 64 0.03 12.29 10.21
CA THR A 64 0.84 11.14 10.60
C THR A 64 1.99 11.49 11.56
N GLY A 65 2.34 12.77 11.69
CA GLY A 65 3.55 13.22 12.41
C GLY A 65 4.85 12.79 11.73
N ARG A 66 4.83 12.56 10.41
CA ARG A 66 5.96 11.96 9.66
C ARG A 66 6.36 12.83 8.48
N THR A 67 7.67 12.98 8.28
CA THR A 67 8.23 13.75 7.16
C THR A 67 9.12 12.93 6.24
N ASN A 68 9.45 11.69 6.62
CA ASN A 68 10.31 10.84 5.80
C ASN A 68 9.62 10.45 4.48
N ALA A 69 10.43 10.35 3.42
CA ALA A 69 9.95 10.17 2.04
C ALA A 69 9.11 8.89 1.84
N MET A 70 9.47 7.80 2.51
CA MET A 70 8.79 6.52 2.35
C MET A 70 7.37 6.58 2.90
N ASP A 71 7.23 7.04 4.13
CA ASP A 71 5.92 7.09 4.79
C ASP A 71 5.00 8.10 4.14
N VAL A 72 5.48 9.30 3.86
CA VAL A 72 4.69 10.32 3.17
C VAL A 72 4.30 9.85 1.78
N GLY A 73 5.22 9.21 1.04
CA GLY A 73 4.93 8.66 -0.28
C GLY A 73 3.89 7.53 -0.30
N ILE A 74 3.75 6.76 0.78
CA ILE A 74 2.71 5.74 0.93
C ILE A 74 1.38 6.38 1.35
N ALA A 75 1.41 7.31 2.31
CA ALA A 75 0.22 7.90 2.89
C ALA A 75 -0.49 8.86 1.92
N LEU A 76 0.24 9.58 1.05
CA LEU A 76 -0.34 10.52 0.08
C LEU A 76 -1.40 9.92 -0.85
N PRO A 77 -1.12 8.85 -1.62
CA PRO A 77 -2.14 8.26 -2.49
C PRO A 77 -3.32 7.71 -1.68
N LEU A 78 -3.09 7.15 -0.49
CA LEU A 78 -4.16 6.65 0.38
C LEU A 78 -5.05 7.78 0.89
N PHE A 79 -4.45 8.91 1.28
CA PHE A 79 -5.14 10.11 1.74
C PHE A 79 -6.05 10.68 0.66
N VAL A 80 -5.52 10.93 -0.55
CA VAL A 80 -6.31 11.50 -1.66
C VAL A 80 -7.44 10.54 -2.10
N LEU A 81 -7.17 9.23 -2.11
CA LEU A 81 -8.21 8.23 -2.35
C LEU A 81 -9.31 8.29 -1.28
N ALA A 82 -8.92 8.41 -0.02
CA ALA A 82 -9.85 8.48 1.10
C ALA A 82 -10.67 9.77 1.11
N GLU A 83 -10.11 10.91 0.74
CA GLU A 83 -10.88 12.16 0.60
C GLU A 83 -11.99 11.99 -0.43
N ARG A 84 -11.68 11.36 -1.57
CA ARG A 84 -12.69 11.06 -2.58
C ARG A 84 -13.74 10.08 -2.07
N ALA A 85 -13.34 9.03 -1.36
CA ALA A 85 -14.27 8.07 -0.77
C ALA A 85 -15.19 8.75 0.26
N SER A 86 -14.64 9.61 1.12
CA SER A 86 -15.36 10.42 2.10
C SER A 86 -16.38 11.34 1.42
N ALA A 87 -15.98 12.04 0.35
CA ALA A 87 -16.86 12.91 -0.44
C ALA A 87 -18.02 12.14 -1.10
N ASP A 88 -17.82 10.86 -1.42
CA ASP A 88 -18.86 9.96 -1.92
C ASP A 88 -19.76 9.37 -0.79
N GLY A 89 -19.55 9.77 0.47
CA GLY A 89 -20.29 9.30 1.64
C GLY A 89 -19.79 7.98 2.25
N VAL A 90 -18.62 7.49 1.82
CA VAL A 90 -18.02 6.26 2.37
C VAL A 90 -17.43 6.55 3.75
N LYS A 91 -17.95 5.86 4.78
CA LYS A 91 -17.47 6.01 6.16
C LYS A 91 -16.34 5.06 6.52
N ARG A 92 -16.25 3.92 5.82
CA ARG A 92 -15.29 2.84 6.11
C ARG A 92 -14.62 2.36 4.85
N LEU A 93 -13.29 2.25 4.88
CA LEU A 93 -12.50 1.82 3.74
C LEU A 93 -11.77 0.50 4.04
N ALA A 94 -12.10 -0.56 3.31
CA ALA A 94 -11.42 -1.85 3.44
C ALA A 94 -10.06 -1.84 2.73
N LEU A 95 -9.01 -2.29 3.40
CA LEU A 95 -7.64 -2.30 2.93
C LEU A 95 -7.04 -3.70 3.00
N GLY A 96 -6.18 -4.02 2.03
CA GLY A 96 -5.39 -5.26 2.02
C GLY A 96 -4.17 -5.25 2.94
N GLN A 97 -4.11 -4.33 3.90
CA GLN A 97 -2.97 -4.19 4.81
C GLN A 97 -2.76 -5.45 5.65
N GLY A 98 -1.50 -5.77 5.93
CA GLY A 98 -1.10 -6.99 6.63
C GLY A 98 -0.82 -8.18 5.73
N ALA A 99 -1.22 -8.15 4.45
CA ALA A 99 -1.05 -9.28 3.56
C ALA A 99 0.43 -9.62 3.32
N ASP A 100 1.25 -8.60 3.07
CA ASP A 100 2.68 -8.78 2.80
C ASP A 100 3.44 -9.28 4.03
N GLU A 101 3.10 -8.77 5.21
CA GLU A 101 3.71 -9.15 6.49
C GLU A 101 3.28 -10.56 6.92
N LEU A 102 1.99 -10.90 6.79
CA LEU A 102 1.45 -12.19 7.22
C LEU A 102 1.82 -13.34 6.27
N PHE A 103 1.80 -13.09 4.96
CA PHE A 103 1.93 -14.14 3.94
C PHE A 103 3.25 -14.12 3.17
N GLY A 104 4.23 -13.29 3.57
CA GLY A 104 5.56 -13.28 2.96
C GLY A 104 5.58 -12.64 1.58
N GLY A 105 4.97 -11.46 1.46
CA GLY A 105 4.85 -10.72 0.20
C GLY A 105 6.06 -9.88 -0.20
N TYR A 106 6.97 -9.62 0.73
CA TYR A 106 8.17 -8.83 0.48
C TYR A 106 9.27 -9.64 -0.21
N ALA A 107 9.93 -9.04 -1.21
CA ALA A 107 11.08 -9.65 -1.89
C ALA A 107 12.21 -10.05 -0.92
N LYS A 108 12.45 -9.25 0.13
CA LYS A 108 13.44 -9.57 1.16
C LYS A 108 13.09 -10.78 2.03
N VAL A 109 11.80 -11.11 2.17
CA VAL A 109 11.37 -12.36 2.83
C VAL A 109 11.66 -13.55 1.92
N ALA A 110 11.44 -13.39 0.62
CA ALA A 110 11.74 -14.43 -0.37
C ALA A 110 13.23 -14.66 -0.58
N GLY A 111 14.06 -13.63 -0.38
CA GLY A 111 15.51 -13.73 -0.52
C GLY A 111 16.23 -14.26 0.73
N ALA A 112 15.53 -14.49 1.84
CA ALA A 112 16.13 -15.09 3.04
C ALA A 112 16.67 -16.51 2.74
N PRO A 113 17.85 -16.88 3.27
CA PRO A 113 18.70 -16.12 4.19
C PRO A 113 19.70 -15.17 3.50
N THR A 114 19.74 -15.15 2.18
CA THR A 114 20.77 -14.43 1.41
C THR A 114 20.55 -12.92 1.26
N ASP A 115 19.36 -12.41 1.58
CA ASP A 115 19.02 -11.01 1.42
C ASP A 115 19.55 -10.17 2.60
N PRO A 116 20.44 -9.19 2.38
CA PRO A 116 21.06 -8.42 3.46
C PRO A 116 20.08 -7.49 4.20
N ARG A 117 18.83 -7.36 3.74
CA ARG A 117 17.79 -6.53 4.36
C ARG A 117 17.01 -7.26 5.46
N VAL A 118 17.33 -8.53 5.72
CA VAL A 118 16.78 -9.34 6.81
C VAL A 118 17.92 -10.04 7.55
N GLY A 119 17.78 -10.21 8.86
CA GLY A 119 18.77 -10.88 9.70
C GLY A 119 18.48 -12.37 9.91
N ALA A 120 17.46 -12.89 9.25
CA ALA A 120 16.91 -14.21 9.53
C ALA A 120 17.43 -15.31 8.61
N GLU A 121 17.73 -16.45 9.23
CA GLU A 121 18.17 -17.67 8.54
C GLU A 121 17.06 -18.43 7.79
N THR A 122 15.79 -18.03 7.95
CA THR A 122 14.64 -18.71 7.33
C THR A 122 13.58 -17.72 6.85
N VAL A 123 12.79 -18.10 5.84
CA VAL A 123 11.63 -17.34 5.36
C VAL A 123 10.66 -16.99 6.51
N ARG A 124 10.42 -17.92 7.44
CA ARG A 124 9.57 -17.69 8.61
C ARG A 124 10.18 -16.71 9.61
N GLY A 125 11.50 -16.77 9.78
CA GLY A 125 12.27 -15.82 10.58
C GLY A 125 12.18 -14.42 9.98
N ALA A 126 12.44 -14.29 8.69
CA ALA A 126 12.34 -13.03 7.98
C ALA A 126 10.93 -12.46 8.11
N ARG A 127 9.89 -13.25 7.80
CA ARG A 127 8.49 -12.85 8.02
C ARG A 127 8.25 -12.30 9.44
N ARG A 128 8.79 -12.95 10.48
CA ARG A 128 8.64 -12.50 11.87
C ARG A 128 9.29 -11.14 12.12
N GLU A 129 10.47 -10.88 11.56
CA GLU A 129 11.10 -9.56 11.63
C GLU A 129 10.20 -8.48 11.01
N LEU A 130 9.62 -8.76 9.84
CA LEU A 130 8.75 -7.80 9.15
C LEU A 130 7.41 -7.59 9.86
N LEU A 131 6.87 -8.61 10.52
CA LEU A 131 5.68 -8.47 11.37
C LEU A 131 5.90 -7.46 12.50
N GLY A 132 7.13 -7.30 12.99
CA GLY A 132 7.47 -6.30 14.01
C GLY A 132 7.30 -4.85 13.55
N MET A 133 7.31 -4.59 12.24
CA MET A 133 7.12 -3.26 11.67
C MET A 133 5.64 -2.91 11.42
N LEU A 134 4.76 -3.91 11.45
CA LEU A 134 3.35 -3.74 11.10
C LEU A 134 2.64 -2.67 11.96
N PRO A 135 2.82 -2.58 13.30
CA PRO A 135 2.15 -1.56 14.10
C PRO A 135 2.47 -0.13 13.65
N ASP A 136 3.75 0.15 13.37
CA ASP A 136 4.21 1.46 12.90
C ASP A 136 3.61 1.81 11.52
N GLN A 137 3.59 0.85 10.61
CA GLN A 137 2.98 1.04 9.29
C GLN A 137 1.47 1.28 9.38
N LEU A 138 0.77 0.53 10.25
CA LEU A 138 -0.66 0.71 10.47
C LEU A 138 -0.99 2.06 11.09
N GLU A 139 -0.19 2.53 12.04
CA GLU A 139 -0.37 3.85 12.64
C GLU A 139 -0.36 4.94 11.56
N ARG A 140 0.66 4.96 10.69
CA ARG A 140 0.73 5.88 9.56
C ARG A 140 -0.55 5.85 8.72
N ASP A 141 -0.97 4.66 8.30
CA ASP A 141 -2.09 4.52 7.37
C ASP A 141 -3.42 4.90 8.06
N VAL A 142 -3.60 4.53 9.32
CA VAL A 142 -4.80 4.86 10.11
C VAL A 142 -4.92 6.36 10.32
N LEU A 143 -3.84 7.02 10.71
CA LEU A 143 -3.82 8.46 10.93
C LEU A 143 -4.10 9.22 9.64
N GLY A 144 -3.45 8.84 8.53
CA GLY A 144 -3.69 9.45 7.23
C GLY A 144 -5.13 9.30 6.75
N LEU A 145 -5.69 8.10 6.83
CA LEU A 145 -7.06 7.83 6.37
C LEU A 145 -8.12 8.53 7.22
N ARG A 146 -7.95 8.55 8.55
CA ARG A 146 -8.86 9.27 9.45
C ARG A 146 -8.82 10.76 9.24
N ALA A 147 -7.65 11.33 8.95
CA ALA A 147 -7.53 12.75 8.59
C ALA A 147 -8.24 13.10 7.27
N ALA A 148 -8.43 12.13 6.37
CA ALA A 148 -9.25 12.26 5.18
C ALA A 148 -10.75 11.94 5.42
N GLY A 149 -11.15 11.64 6.66
CA GLY A 149 -12.55 11.44 7.06
C GLY A 149 -13.08 10.01 6.89
N VAL A 150 -12.22 9.00 6.68
CA VAL A 150 -12.65 7.60 6.55
C VAL A 150 -12.02 6.72 7.62
N GLU A 151 -12.78 5.74 8.12
CA GLU A 151 -12.27 4.75 9.06
C GLU A 151 -11.70 3.54 8.29
N PRO A 152 -10.41 3.20 8.45
CA PRO A 152 -9.85 2.01 7.82
C PRO A 152 -10.38 0.73 8.46
N VAL A 153 -10.55 -0.30 7.63
CA VAL A 153 -10.82 -1.67 8.07
C VAL A 153 -9.81 -2.58 7.39
N THR A 154 -9.14 -3.45 8.15
CA THR A 154 -8.08 -4.35 7.66
C THR A 154 -8.47 -5.82 7.88
N PRO A 155 -9.35 -6.40 7.05
CA PRO A 155 -9.90 -7.74 7.29
C PRO A 155 -8.85 -8.86 7.39
N LEU A 156 -7.70 -8.71 6.71
CA LEU A 156 -6.61 -9.67 6.75
C LEU A 156 -5.87 -9.69 8.10
N LEU A 157 -6.05 -8.67 8.93
CA LEU A 157 -5.50 -8.59 10.29
C LEU A 157 -6.46 -9.10 11.36
N HIS A 158 -7.61 -9.66 10.97
CA HIS A 158 -8.49 -10.32 11.93
C HIS A 158 -7.80 -11.54 12.57
N ASP A 159 -7.97 -11.74 13.88
CA ASP A 159 -7.28 -12.78 14.68
C ASP A 159 -7.28 -14.17 14.05
N ARG A 160 -8.40 -14.57 13.43
CA ARG A 160 -8.51 -15.86 12.74
C ARG A 160 -7.57 -15.97 11.54
N VAL A 161 -7.44 -14.90 10.76
CA VAL A 161 -6.53 -14.84 9.60
C VAL A 161 -5.09 -14.79 10.08
N VAL A 162 -4.79 -13.96 11.08
CA VAL A 162 -3.45 -13.87 11.70
C VAL A 162 -3.01 -15.22 12.23
N ARG A 163 -3.85 -15.90 13.02
CA ARG A 163 -3.55 -17.23 13.58
C ARG A 163 -3.26 -18.25 12.49
N ALA A 164 -4.08 -18.29 11.44
CA ALA A 164 -3.86 -19.19 10.31
C ALA A 164 -2.55 -18.88 9.58
N ALA A 165 -2.28 -17.60 9.30
CA ALA A 165 -1.07 -17.17 8.60
C ALA A 165 0.20 -17.49 9.41
N LEU A 166 0.20 -17.25 10.72
CA LEU A 166 1.36 -17.50 11.58
C LEU A 166 1.75 -18.98 11.65
N ALA A 167 0.78 -19.88 11.52
CA ALA A 167 0.96 -21.33 11.50
C ALA A 167 1.56 -21.86 10.18
N LEU A 168 1.56 -21.08 9.11
CA LEU A 168 2.06 -21.51 7.81
C LEU A 168 3.56 -21.87 7.86
N PRO A 169 3.96 -22.98 7.20
CA PRO A 169 5.35 -23.30 6.96
C PRO A 169 5.95 -22.40 5.87
N GLY A 170 7.28 -22.40 5.73
CA GLY A 170 8.00 -21.43 4.89
C GLY A 170 7.65 -21.53 3.41
N GLU A 171 7.53 -22.76 2.91
CA GLU A 171 7.20 -23.13 1.54
C GLU A 171 5.80 -22.68 1.10
N LEU A 172 4.90 -22.43 2.06
CA LEU A 172 3.57 -21.86 1.81
C LEU A 172 3.56 -20.33 1.90
N LEU A 173 4.64 -19.69 2.35
CA LEU A 173 4.83 -18.24 2.25
C LEU A 173 5.52 -17.90 0.92
N VAL A 174 6.62 -18.59 0.65
CA VAL A 174 7.47 -18.43 -0.53
C VAL A 174 7.82 -19.81 -1.08
N THR A 175 7.53 -20.07 -2.35
CA THR A 175 7.89 -21.34 -3.00
C THR A 175 9.39 -21.40 -3.32
N ASP A 176 9.90 -22.58 -3.66
CA ASP A 176 11.29 -22.77 -4.12
C ASP A 176 11.65 -21.94 -5.37
N ARG A 177 10.63 -21.52 -6.14
CA ARG A 177 10.79 -20.65 -7.31
C ARG A 177 10.78 -19.15 -6.95
N GLY A 178 10.57 -18.82 -5.68
CA GLY A 178 10.44 -17.45 -5.19
C GLY A 178 9.03 -16.85 -5.29
N ASP A 179 8.00 -17.67 -5.55
CA ASP A 179 6.61 -17.19 -5.65
C ASP A 179 6.12 -16.77 -4.26
N ARG A 180 5.83 -15.48 -4.09
CA ARG A 180 5.44 -14.87 -2.80
C ARG A 180 3.94 -14.95 -2.53
N LYS A 181 3.54 -14.86 -1.25
CA LYS A 181 2.15 -14.94 -0.78
C LYS A 181 1.47 -16.25 -1.17
N TRP A 182 2.21 -17.34 -1.29
CA TRP A 182 1.73 -18.54 -1.98
C TRP A 182 0.41 -19.08 -1.39
N ALA A 183 0.32 -19.25 -0.08
CA ALA A 183 -0.89 -19.68 0.61
C ALA A 183 -2.07 -18.73 0.39
N LEU A 184 -1.84 -17.41 0.43
CA LEU A 184 -2.90 -16.42 0.17
C LEU A 184 -3.40 -16.52 -1.26
N ARG A 185 -2.49 -16.70 -2.24
CA ARG A 185 -2.85 -16.87 -3.65
C ARG A 185 -3.66 -18.13 -3.86
N LEU A 186 -3.26 -19.25 -3.24
CA LEU A 186 -4.02 -20.51 -3.28
C LEU A 186 -5.42 -20.33 -2.69
N ALA A 187 -5.53 -19.73 -1.49
CA ALA A 187 -6.83 -19.44 -0.86
C ALA A 187 -7.69 -18.48 -1.68
N ALA A 188 -7.08 -17.55 -2.40
CA ALA A 188 -7.80 -16.58 -3.23
C ALA A 188 -8.44 -17.21 -4.48
N ARG A 189 -7.98 -18.39 -4.94
CA ARG A 189 -8.54 -19.10 -6.10
C ARG A 189 -10.02 -19.48 -5.90
N ASP A 190 -10.46 -19.64 -4.66
CA ASP A 190 -11.86 -19.90 -4.33
C ASP A 190 -12.78 -18.74 -4.71
N ALA A 191 -12.24 -17.54 -4.93
CA ALA A 191 -13.01 -16.33 -5.23
C ALA A 191 -12.51 -15.56 -6.45
N LEU A 192 -11.33 -15.86 -6.96
CA LEU A 192 -10.67 -15.11 -8.03
C LEU A 192 -10.22 -16.04 -9.17
N PRO A 193 -10.30 -15.59 -10.42
CA PRO A 193 -9.61 -16.25 -11.53
C PRO A 193 -8.09 -16.31 -11.27
N ASP A 194 -7.44 -17.39 -11.72
CA ASP A 194 -5.98 -17.60 -11.54
C ASP A 194 -5.15 -16.40 -12.04
N ARG A 195 -5.57 -15.75 -13.14
CA ARG A 195 -4.90 -14.54 -13.66
C ARG A 195 -4.85 -13.37 -12.67
N LEU A 196 -5.80 -13.28 -11.73
CA LEU A 196 -5.81 -12.27 -10.67
C LEU A 196 -5.15 -12.81 -9.40
N ALA A 197 -5.42 -14.06 -9.03
CA ALA A 197 -4.85 -14.69 -7.84
C ALA A 197 -3.31 -14.74 -7.91
N PHE A 198 -2.73 -14.99 -9.09
CA PHE A 198 -1.28 -15.11 -9.29
C PHE A 198 -0.61 -13.88 -9.89
N ARG A 199 -1.33 -12.76 -10.00
CA ARG A 199 -0.75 -11.52 -10.53
C ARG A 199 0.31 -10.96 -9.58
N GLU A 200 1.46 -10.57 -10.12
CA GLU A 200 2.44 -9.78 -9.38
C GLU A 200 2.03 -8.29 -9.34
N LYS A 201 2.43 -7.59 -8.28
CA LYS A 201 2.14 -6.16 -8.13
C LYS A 201 3.28 -5.42 -7.42
N LYS A 202 3.49 -4.16 -7.80
CA LYS A 202 4.33 -3.19 -7.10
C LYS A 202 3.57 -2.57 -5.90
N ALA A 203 4.31 -2.02 -4.94
CA ALA A 203 3.74 -1.30 -3.80
C ALA A 203 3.09 0.03 -4.24
N VAL A 204 2.10 0.51 -3.47
CA VAL A 204 1.20 1.61 -3.88
C VAL A 204 1.94 2.89 -4.26
N GLN A 205 2.96 3.29 -3.53
CA GLN A 205 3.74 4.51 -3.78
C GLN A 205 4.50 4.48 -5.10
N TYR A 206 4.86 3.28 -5.57
CA TYR A 206 5.53 3.08 -6.86
C TYR A 206 4.52 2.82 -7.99
N GLY A 207 3.51 2.00 -7.72
CA GLY A 207 2.49 1.63 -8.69
C GLY A 207 1.59 2.80 -9.11
N SER A 208 1.26 3.69 -8.17
CA SER A 208 0.51 4.93 -8.41
C SER A 208 1.34 6.08 -8.99
N LEU A 209 2.68 5.94 -9.00
CA LEU A 209 3.68 6.96 -9.32
C LEU A 209 3.82 8.10 -8.30
N ALA A 210 3.13 8.04 -7.15
CA ALA A 210 3.19 9.09 -6.12
C ALA A 210 4.61 9.38 -5.62
N ALA A 211 5.43 8.35 -5.35
CA ALA A 211 6.81 8.57 -4.90
C ALA A 211 7.69 9.25 -5.96
N ARG A 212 7.46 8.93 -7.24
CA ARG A 212 8.19 9.53 -8.37
C ARG A 212 7.84 11.02 -8.50
N GLU A 213 6.55 11.35 -8.47
CA GLU A 213 6.12 12.74 -8.62
C GLU A 213 6.40 13.56 -7.36
N LEU A 214 6.41 12.96 -6.17
CA LEU A 214 6.86 13.64 -4.94
C LEU A 214 8.36 14.01 -5.02
N ASP A 215 9.22 13.09 -5.49
CA ASP A 215 10.64 13.39 -5.76
C ASP A 215 10.79 14.51 -6.79
N ARG A 216 9.96 14.51 -7.83
CA ARG A 216 9.94 15.57 -8.85
C ARG A 216 9.54 16.93 -8.27
N LEU A 217 8.49 16.99 -7.45
CA LEU A 217 8.04 18.21 -6.78
C LEU A 217 9.13 18.79 -5.89
N ALA A 218 9.78 17.95 -5.07
CA ALA A 218 10.89 18.38 -4.23
C ALA A 218 12.02 19.01 -5.07
N ARG A 219 12.39 18.38 -6.19
CA ARG A 219 13.42 18.91 -7.09
C ARG A 219 13.02 20.23 -7.76
N GLN A 220 11.75 20.37 -8.17
CA GLN A 220 11.23 21.59 -8.79
C GLN A 220 11.19 22.75 -7.79
N ALA A 221 10.96 22.47 -6.51
CA ALA A 221 11.03 23.43 -5.42
C ALA A 221 12.49 23.74 -4.98
N GLY A 222 13.51 23.23 -5.68
CA GLY A 222 14.91 23.53 -5.42
C GLY A 222 15.61 22.60 -4.43
N PHE A 223 14.92 21.59 -3.88
CA PHE A 223 15.52 20.59 -2.98
C PHE A 223 16.34 19.58 -3.78
N LYS A 224 17.66 19.74 -3.76
CA LYS A 224 18.61 18.89 -4.49
C LYS A 224 18.83 17.58 -3.75
N ARG A 225 19.02 16.48 -4.49
CA ARG A 225 19.28 15.11 -3.97
C ARG A 225 20.52 14.93 -3.08
N HIS A 226 21.26 15.99 -2.77
CA HIS A 226 22.47 15.87 -1.95
C HIS A 226 22.07 15.33 -0.57
N ALA A 227 22.73 14.25 -0.14
CA ALA A 227 22.44 13.46 1.07
C ALA A 227 21.16 12.59 1.09
N GLY A 228 20.38 12.54 0.00
CA GLY A 228 19.21 11.63 -0.11
C GLY A 228 17.98 12.01 0.71
N ASP A 229 18.00 13.15 1.38
CA ASP A 229 16.94 13.62 2.30
C ASP A 229 16.10 14.77 1.73
N HIS A 230 16.24 15.05 0.44
CA HIS A 230 15.62 16.21 -0.22
C HIS A 230 14.09 16.17 -0.22
N VAL A 231 13.48 14.99 -0.29
CA VAL A 231 12.02 14.85 -0.17
C VAL A 231 11.57 15.22 1.24
N ARG A 232 12.30 14.79 2.27
CA ARG A 232 11.97 15.15 3.65
C ARG A 232 12.05 16.66 3.87
N GLN A 233 13.13 17.29 3.40
CA GLN A 233 13.31 18.73 3.47
C GLN A 233 12.19 19.48 2.76
N TYR A 234 11.76 18.99 1.59
CA TYR A 234 10.59 19.53 0.89
C TYR A 234 9.31 19.40 1.72
N VAL A 235 9.06 18.23 2.31
CA VAL A 235 7.88 18.02 3.17
C VAL A 235 7.90 18.97 4.38
N GLU A 236 9.03 19.08 5.07
CA GLU A 236 9.21 19.98 6.22
C GLU A 236 9.00 21.45 5.83
N HIS A 237 9.51 21.86 4.66
CA HIS A 237 9.28 23.19 4.12
C HIS A 237 7.80 23.45 3.83
N ARG A 238 7.09 22.52 3.19
CA ARG A 238 5.65 22.65 2.91
C ARG A 238 4.79 22.73 4.17
N VAL A 239 5.17 22.01 5.23
CA VAL A 239 4.51 22.13 6.54
C VAL A 239 4.72 23.54 7.10
N ALA A 240 5.96 24.03 7.14
CA ALA A 240 6.28 25.36 7.65
C ALA A 240 5.60 26.49 6.87
N GLU A 241 5.51 26.40 5.54
CA GLU A 241 4.83 27.41 4.70
C GLU A 241 3.34 27.54 4.96
N THR A 242 2.70 26.50 5.51
CA THR A 242 1.26 26.51 5.79
C THR A 242 0.95 26.81 7.26
N ASP A 243 1.97 26.96 8.11
CA ASP A 243 1.86 27.37 9.51
C ASP A 243 2.03 28.90 9.70
N GLY A 244 2.58 29.61 8.70
CA GLY A 244 2.79 31.06 8.70
C GLY A 244 1.71 31.81 7.94
#